data_AF-L0RXK2-F1
#
_entry.id   AF-L0RXK2-F1
#
_cell.length_a   1.000
_cell.length_b   1.000
_cell.length_c   1.000
_cell.angle_alpha   90.00
_cell.angle_beta   90.00
_cell.angle_gamma   90.00
#
_symmetry.space_group_name_H-M   'P 1'
#
loop_
_entity.id
_entity.type
_entity.pdbx_description
1 polymer ?
#
loop_
_entity_poly.entity_id
_entity_poly.type
_entity_poly.pdbx_seq_one_letter_code
_entity_poly.pdbx_strand_id
1 'polypeptide(L)'
;MVSQNTFMPISFCLLSSHNDKNVLCKAKTTDKRTLAYKRRKLARQEAPDVVLTMLRSAKDIPAKFVLFDSWFTMPKTVIRVKRENRDVIGMIRITEKIHYQYQGKWQNVKSIYQKIKKSSNTKGIIGSVCVKLREDRVSTADKFIDAKIVFVKDRSSDNWHLLLCTDISVSDEEVVRVYGKRWDIEVFFKVCKSYLALAKEYQGRSYDMQVAATTIVFLRYAMLSMEARNATDDRTIGDLFFYLKEELQDIKLSQSLMLLVDTLRQTLSKLPLISQEMAKMIMDTFLNTIPQPLRQKLLLCA
;
A
#
# COMPACT_ATOMS: atom_id res chain seq x y z
N MET A 1 -8.15 4.42 -13.25
CA MET A 1 -6.74 4.08 -12.92
C MET A 1 -6.74 3.04 -11.81
N VAL A 2 -6.45 1.78 -12.11
CA VAL A 2 -6.11 0.78 -11.08
C VAL A 2 -4.75 1.19 -10.55
N SER A 3 -4.63 1.55 -9.26
CA SER A 3 -3.30 1.81 -8.71
C SER A 3 -2.52 0.50 -8.77
N GLN A 4 -1.51 0.41 -9.63
CA GLN A 4 -0.63 -0.75 -9.69
C GLN A 4 0.12 -0.85 -8.35
N ASN A 5 -0.36 -1.75 -7.48
CA ASN A 5 0.35 -2.15 -6.27
C ASN A 5 1.21 -3.37 -6.64
N THR A 6 2.47 -3.35 -6.26
CA THR A 6 3.36 -4.51 -6.36
C THR A 6 3.38 -5.23 -5.02
N PHE A 7 3.04 -6.51 -5.00
CA PHE A 7 3.20 -7.36 -3.82
C PHE A 7 4.63 -7.91 -3.79
N MET A 8 5.29 -7.85 -2.63
CA MET A 8 6.64 -8.39 -2.45
C MET A 8 6.69 -9.31 -1.23
N PRO A 9 7.10 -10.58 -1.38
CA PRO A 9 7.23 -11.51 -0.26
C PRO A 9 8.51 -11.24 0.53
N ILE A 10 8.41 -10.40 1.56
CA ILE A 10 9.58 -10.00 2.39
C ILE A 10 10.01 -11.11 3.35
N SER A 11 9.06 -11.78 4.00
CA SER A 11 9.34 -12.74 5.07
C SER A 11 8.24 -13.79 5.15
N PHE A 12 8.61 -15.01 5.58
CA PHE A 12 7.67 -16.09 5.84
C PHE A 12 8.19 -17.01 6.94
N CYS A 13 7.27 -17.76 7.56
CA CYS A 13 7.60 -18.82 8.49
C CYS A 13 6.68 -20.02 8.24
N LEU A 14 7.27 -21.19 7.97
CA LEU A 14 6.53 -22.45 7.95
C LEU A 14 6.38 -22.92 9.39
N LEU A 15 5.15 -22.97 9.89
CA LEU A 15 4.85 -23.38 11.25
C LEU A 15 4.85 -24.90 11.39
N SER A 16 5.19 -25.37 12.58
CA SER A 16 5.16 -26.77 13.00
C SER A 16 4.50 -26.87 14.38
N SER A 17 3.98 -28.04 14.73
CA SER A 17 3.26 -28.19 15.99
C SER A 17 4.16 -27.96 17.21
N HIS A 18 3.65 -27.22 18.21
CA HIS A 18 4.28 -27.14 19.52
C HIS A 18 4.20 -28.47 20.28
N ASN A 19 3.25 -29.36 19.92
CA ASN A 19 3.09 -30.68 20.54
C ASN A 19 3.95 -31.71 19.80
N ASP A 20 4.95 -32.28 20.48
CA ASP A 20 5.88 -33.26 19.92
C ASP A 20 5.19 -34.49 19.29
N LYS A 21 4.01 -34.88 19.78
CA LYS A 21 3.25 -36.03 19.24
C LYS A 21 2.74 -35.78 17.82
N ASN A 22 2.49 -34.51 17.47
CA ASN A 22 1.95 -34.11 16.18
C ASN A 22 3.06 -33.76 15.16
N VAL A 23 4.33 -33.87 15.55
CA VAL A 23 5.48 -33.57 14.68
C VAL A 23 5.86 -34.83 13.89
N LEU A 24 5.51 -34.85 12.61
CA LEU A 24 5.77 -35.99 11.71
C LEU A 24 7.27 -36.30 11.52
N CYS A 25 8.10 -35.27 11.44
CA CYS A 25 9.54 -35.39 11.24
C CYS A 25 10.26 -34.53 12.26
N LYS A 26 10.88 -35.16 13.26
CA LYS A 26 11.62 -34.45 14.31
C LYS A 26 12.81 -33.71 13.71
N ALA A 27 13.03 -32.49 14.17
CA ALA A 27 14.19 -31.70 13.77
C ALA A 27 15.48 -32.34 14.32
N LYS A 28 16.53 -32.38 13.49
CA LYS A 28 17.87 -32.80 13.94
C LYS A 28 18.40 -31.84 15.00
N THR A 29 19.10 -32.32 16.01
CA THR A 29 19.79 -31.44 16.97
C THR A 29 20.84 -30.61 16.26
N THR A 30 20.83 -29.29 16.48
CA THR A 30 21.79 -28.33 15.91
C THR A 30 22.22 -27.35 16.99
N ASP A 31 23.42 -26.79 16.86
CA ASP A 31 23.94 -25.77 17.77
C ASP A 31 22.94 -24.59 17.88
N LYS A 32 22.66 -24.16 19.12
CA LYS A 32 21.68 -23.12 19.45
C LYS A 32 22.00 -21.74 18.84
N ARG A 33 23.27 -21.51 18.49
CA ARG A 33 23.74 -20.26 17.87
C ARG A 33 23.36 -20.17 16.39
N THR A 34 23.11 -21.31 15.74
CA THR A 34 22.85 -21.38 14.29
C THR A 34 21.49 -20.79 13.92
N LEU A 35 21.40 -20.26 12.69
CA LEU A 35 20.13 -19.79 12.11
C LEU A 35 19.11 -20.92 11.97
N ALA A 36 19.57 -22.13 11.66
CA ALA A 36 18.71 -23.32 11.57
C ALA A 36 17.99 -23.59 12.90
N TYR A 37 18.72 -23.58 14.03
CA TYR A 37 18.12 -23.73 15.35
C TYR A 37 17.10 -22.62 15.64
N LYS A 38 17.48 -21.35 15.44
CA LYS A 38 16.59 -20.20 15.69
C LYS A 38 15.30 -20.29 14.87
N ARG A 39 15.40 -20.65 13.59
CA ARG A 39 14.25 -20.82 12.69
C ARG A 39 13.33 -21.96 13.13
N ARG A 40 13.89 -23.12 13.47
CA ARG A 40 13.10 -24.27 13.96
C ARG A 40 12.44 -23.98 15.31
N LYS A 41 13.10 -23.21 16.19
CA LYS A 41 12.49 -22.73 17.43
C LYS A 41 11.30 -21.81 17.14
N LEU A 42 11.47 -20.85 16.22
CA LEU A 42 10.40 -19.94 15.80
C LEU A 42 9.22 -20.69 15.17
N ALA A 43 9.49 -21.70 14.35
CA ALA A 43 8.48 -22.52 13.67
C ALA A 43 7.49 -23.18 14.64
N ARG A 44 7.91 -23.44 15.88
CA ARG A 44 7.10 -24.10 16.91
C ARG A 44 6.40 -23.13 17.86
N GLN A 45 6.50 -21.83 17.62
CA GLN A 45 5.77 -20.81 18.39
C GLN A 45 4.36 -20.61 17.85
N GLU A 46 3.51 -20.00 18.66
CA GLU A 46 2.16 -19.61 18.26
C GLU A 46 2.21 -18.55 17.16
N ALA A 47 1.31 -18.67 16.18
CA ALA A 47 1.31 -17.81 14.99
C ALA A 47 1.33 -16.30 15.30
N PRO A 48 0.59 -15.77 16.30
CA PRO A 48 0.65 -14.35 16.65
C PRO A 48 2.05 -13.88 17.10
N ASP A 49 2.78 -14.72 17.85
CA ASP A 49 4.13 -14.38 18.32
C ASP A 49 5.15 -14.44 17.18
N VAL A 50 4.96 -15.38 16.25
CA VAL A 50 5.76 -15.47 15.01
C VAL A 50 5.56 -14.23 14.14
N VAL A 51 4.32 -13.78 13.95
CA VAL A 51 4.02 -12.55 13.19
C VAL A 51 4.69 -11.33 13.80
N LEU A 52 4.65 -11.18 15.14
CA LEU A 52 5.36 -10.08 15.81
C LEU A 52 6.88 -10.15 15.59
N THR A 53 7.46 -11.34 15.65
CA THR A 53 8.88 -11.54 15.36
C THR A 53 9.22 -11.16 13.91
N MET A 54 8.36 -11.53 12.96
CA MET A 54 8.51 -11.17 11.54
C MET A 54 8.39 -9.65 11.32
N LEU A 55 7.44 -8.99 11.96
CA LEU A 55 7.28 -7.53 11.87
C LEU A 55 8.50 -6.79 12.42
N ARG A 56 9.08 -7.24 13.53
CA ARG A 56 10.32 -6.68 14.09
C ARG A 56 11.52 -6.88 13.16
N SER A 57 11.59 -8.01 12.45
CA SER A 57 12.65 -8.24 11.46
C SER A 57 12.53 -7.33 10.22
N ALA A 58 11.33 -6.83 9.94
CA ALA A 58 11.03 -5.91 8.85
C ALA A 58 10.85 -4.46 9.34
N LYS A 59 11.39 -4.11 10.52
CA LYS A 59 11.19 -2.79 11.15
C LYS A 59 11.64 -1.64 10.27
N ASP A 60 12.70 -1.86 9.48
CA ASP A 60 13.33 -0.84 8.62
C ASP A 60 12.55 -0.62 7.31
N ILE A 61 11.52 -1.45 7.05
CA ILE A 61 10.61 -1.25 5.94
C ILE A 61 9.47 -0.33 6.41
N PRO A 62 9.33 0.87 5.82
CA PRO A 62 8.28 1.81 6.17
C PRO A 62 6.92 1.19 5.80
N ALA A 63 6.02 1.10 6.78
CA ALA A 63 4.65 0.69 6.51
C ALA A 63 3.69 1.46 7.41
N LYS A 64 2.62 1.98 6.79
CA LYS A 64 1.56 2.68 7.51
C LYS A 64 0.61 1.72 8.22
N PHE A 65 0.28 0.60 7.57
CA PHE A 65 -0.68 -0.38 8.08
C PHE A 65 -0.15 -1.81 7.97
N VAL A 66 -0.49 -2.64 8.94
CA VAL A 66 -0.44 -4.10 8.88
C VAL A 66 -1.84 -4.61 8.57
N LEU A 67 -1.98 -5.39 7.50
CA LEU A 67 -3.26 -5.94 7.07
C LEU A 67 -3.43 -7.37 7.56
N PHE A 68 -4.48 -7.63 8.34
CA PHE A 68 -4.77 -8.95 8.90
C PHE A 68 -6.09 -9.54 8.43
N ASP A 69 -6.12 -10.85 8.26
CA ASP A 69 -7.39 -11.56 8.16
C ASP A 69 -8.04 -11.73 9.54
N SER A 70 -9.16 -12.46 9.60
CA SER A 70 -9.86 -12.69 10.87
C SER A 70 -9.12 -13.55 11.90
N TRP A 71 -8.06 -14.25 11.50
CA TRP A 71 -7.27 -15.11 12.41
C TRP A 71 -6.32 -14.30 13.27
N PHE A 72 -5.79 -13.18 12.76
CA PHE A 72 -4.80 -12.35 13.47
C PHE A 72 -5.39 -11.11 14.16
N THR A 73 -6.68 -10.84 13.98
CA THR A 73 -7.32 -9.61 14.49
C THR A 73 -7.92 -9.78 15.90
N MET A 74 -7.31 -10.63 16.75
CA MET A 74 -7.65 -10.68 18.18
C MET A 74 -7.14 -9.42 18.89
N PRO A 75 -7.88 -8.85 19.86
CA PRO A 75 -7.47 -7.62 20.56
C PRO A 75 -6.04 -7.65 21.10
N LYS A 76 -5.65 -8.78 21.71
CA LYS A 76 -4.28 -9.01 22.20
C LYS A 76 -3.21 -8.83 21.11
N THR A 77 -3.41 -9.44 19.94
CA THR A 77 -2.47 -9.34 18.81
C THR A 77 -2.43 -7.92 18.25
N VAL A 78 -3.60 -7.31 18.05
CA VAL A 78 -3.74 -5.94 17.52
C VAL A 78 -3.02 -4.94 18.42
N ILE A 79 -3.20 -5.03 19.74
CA ILE A 79 -2.52 -4.18 20.72
C ILE A 79 -1.00 -4.34 20.65
N ARG A 80 -0.53 -5.58 20.58
CA ARG A 80 0.92 -5.85 20.49
C ARG A 80 1.53 -5.26 19.22
N VAL A 81 0.83 -5.31 18.09
CA VAL A 81 1.30 -4.66 16.85
C VAL A 81 1.26 -3.14 16.95
N LYS A 82 0.20 -2.56 17.53
CA LYS A 82 0.10 -1.11 17.74
C LYS A 82 1.23 -0.56 18.62
N ARG A 83 1.67 -1.34 19.63
CA ARG A 83 2.84 -1.00 20.47
C ARG A 83 4.18 -1.04 19.74
N GLU A 84 4.25 -1.68 18.57
CA GLU A 84 5.43 -1.64 17.67
C GLU A 84 5.34 -0.47 16.68
N ASN A 85 4.54 0.56 16.98
CA ASN A 85 4.32 1.76 16.17
C ASN A 85 3.79 1.47 14.76
N ARG A 86 2.93 0.44 14.62
CA ARG A 86 2.27 0.11 13.36
C ARG A 86 0.77 0.04 13.55
N ASP A 87 0.02 0.75 12.71
CA ASP A 87 -1.43 0.64 12.71
C ASP A 87 -1.90 -0.66 12.06
N VAL A 88 -3.04 -1.16 12.50
CA VAL A 88 -3.63 -2.42 12.02
C VAL A 88 -4.94 -2.12 11.34
N ILE A 89 -5.13 -2.70 10.16
CA ILE A 89 -6.46 -2.85 9.54
C ILE A 89 -6.72 -4.34 9.36
N GLY A 90 -7.75 -4.86 10.00
CA GLY A 90 -8.02 -6.30 9.96
C GLY A 90 -9.50 -6.64 9.97
N MET A 91 -9.86 -7.75 9.34
CA MET A 91 -11.22 -8.27 9.46
C MET A 91 -11.42 -8.85 10.85
N ILE A 92 -12.52 -8.57 11.52
CA ILE A 92 -12.84 -9.19 12.82
C ILE A 92 -13.92 -10.25 12.68
N ARG A 93 -13.77 -11.32 13.47
CA ARG A 93 -14.76 -12.40 13.52
C ARG A 93 -15.97 -11.96 14.33
N ILE A 94 -17.17 -12.22 13.80
CA ILE A 94 -18.42 -12.02 14.53
C ILE A 94 -18.54 -13.15 15.58
N THR A 95 -18.35 -12.82 16.84
CA THR A 95 -18.43 -13.78 17.97
C THR A 95 -18.84 -13.08 19.25
N GLU A 96 -19.51 -13.80 20.14
CA GLU A 96 -19.89 -13.32 21.48
C GLU A 96 -18.73 -13.38 22.48
N LYS A 97 -17.63 -14.07 22.15
CA LYS A 97 -16.48 -14.22 23.06
C LYS A 97 -15.62 -12.96 23.14
N ILE A 98 -15.52 -12.20 22.05
CA ILE A 98 -14.67 -11.02 21.97
C ILE A 98 -15.50 -9.78 22.30
N HIS A 99 -15.00 -8.98 23.23
CA HIS A 99 -15.67 -7.79 23.74
C HIS A 99 -14.84 -6.55 23.46
N TYR A 100 -15.54 -5.48 23.10
CA TYR A 100 -15.00 -4.16 22.83
C TYR A 100 -15.68 -3.16 23.76
N GLN A 101 -14.96 -2.14 24.21
CA GLN A 101 -15.58 -1.09 25.02
C GLN A 101 -16.25 -0.10 24.08
N TYR A 102 -17.57 0.02 24.16
CA TYR A 102 -18.35 1.01 23.43
C TYR A 102 -19.32 1.67 24.40
N GLN A 103 -19.33 3.00 24.44
CA GLN A 103 -20.13 3.80 25.39
C GLN A 103 -19.91 3.37 26.85
N GLY A 104 -18.64 3.17 27.25
CA GLY A 104 -18.25 2.75 28.59
C GLY A 104 -18.48 1.27 28.93
N LYS A 105 -19.28 0.54 28.15
CA LYS A 105 -19.63 -0.86 28.40
C LYS A 105 -18.84 -1.82 27.52
N TRP A 106 -18.35 -2.92 28.10
CA TRP A 106 -17.73 -4.02 27.36
C TRP A 106 -18.79 -4.94 26.78
N GLN A 107 -18.85 -5.05 25.46
CA GLN A 107 -19.90 -5.78 24.75
C GLN A 107 -19.37 -6.38 23.45
N ASN A 108 -20.01 -7.45 22.98
CA ASN A 108 -19.66 -8.06 21.71
C ASN A 108 -20.14 -7.22 20.52
N VAL A 109 -19.60 -7.51 19.33
CA VAL A 109 -19.87 -6.69 18.14
C VAL A 109 -21.32 -6.75 17.66
N LYS A 110 -22.07 -7.83 17.94
CA LYS A 110 -23.50 -7.92 17.61
C LYS A 110 -24.32 -6.91 18.44
N SER A 111 -24.03 -6.82 19.75
CA SER A 111 -24.69 -5.85 20.64
C SER A 111 -24.32 -4.41 20.29
N ILE A 112 -23.08 -4.18 19.82
CA ILE A 112 -22.66 -2.87 19.30
C ILE A 112 -23.44 -2.53 18.03
N TYR A 113 -23.54 -3.47 17.08
CA TYR A 113 -24.25 -3.29 15.83
C TYR A 113 -25.72 -2.87 16.01
N GLN A 114 -26.40 -3.41 17.01
CA GLN A 114 -27.80 -3.04 17.31
C GLN A 114 -27.96 -1.56 17.72
N LYS A 115 -26.88 -0.92 18.19
CA LYS A 115 -26.89 0.46 18.71
C LYS A 115 -26.38 1.49 17.71
N ILE A 116 -25.92 1.08 16.54
CA ILE A 116 -25.37 2.01 15.54
C ILE A 116 -26.51 2.66 14.75
N LYS A 117 -26.39 3.95 14.47
CA LYS A 117 -27.24 4.62 13.47
C LYS A 117 -26.79 4.12 12.09
N LYS A 118 -27.65 3.36 11.42
CA LYS A 118 -27.38 2.81 10.09
C LYS A 118 -27.57 3.93 9.07
N SER A 119 -26.52 4.25 8.33
CA SER A 119 -26.59 5.12 7.16
C SER A 119 -25.97 4.34 6.00
N SER A 120 -26.80 3.74 5.16
CA SER A 120 -26.27 3.05 3.97
C SER A 120 -25.82 4.11 2.97
N ASN A 121 -24.51 4.25 2.77
CA ASN A 121 -24.00 5.02 1.63
C ASN A 121 -24.05 4.16 0.35
N THR A 122 -23.91 4.78 -0.82
CA THR A 122 -23.85 4.10 -2.12
C THR A 122 -22.65 3.16 -2.28
N LYS A 123 -21.70 3.15 -1.33
CA LYS A 123 -20.46 2.35 -1.37
C LYS A 123 -20.53 1.08 -0.52
N GLY A 124 -21.70 0.76 0.06
CA GLY A 124 -21.91 -0.46 0.83
C GLY A 124 -21.36 -0.40 2.27
N ILE A 125 -21.04 0.79 2.78
CA ILE A 125 -20.68 0.99 4.19
C ILE A 125 -21.95 1.30 4.96
N ILE A 126 -22.20 0.54 6.03
CA ILE A 126 -23.39 0.66 6.89
C ILE A 126 -23.19 1.75 7.95
N GLY A 127 -21.96 1.86 8.45
CA GLY A 127 -21.54 2.84 9.45
C GLY A 127 -20.28 2.40 10.17
N SER A 128 -19.81 3.22 11.12
CA SER A 128 -18.65 2.91 11.96
C SER A 128 -18.84 3.39 13.39
N VAL A 129 -18.04 2.84 14.30
CA VAL A 129 -18.01 3.22 15.72
C VAL A 129 -16.59 3.20 16.26
N CYS A 130 -16.29 4.15 17.14
CA CYS A 130 -15.05 4.12 17.92
C CYS A 130 -15.23 3.23 19.15
N VAL A 131 -14.25 2.38 19.41
CA VAL A 131 -14.21 1.42 20.50
C VAL A 131 -12.85 1.41 21.17
N LYS A 132 -12.77 0.88 22.40
CA LYS A 132 -11.49 0.56 23.04
C LYS A 132 -11.22 -0.94 23.06
N LEU A 133 -9.96 -1.29 22.86
CA LEU A 133 -9.43 -2.65 22.94
C LEU A 133 -8.65 -2.83 24.24
N ARG A 134 -8.71 -4.02 24.82
CA ARG A 134 -7.86 -4.44 25.95
C ARG A 134 -7.15 -5.75 25.63
N GLU A 135 -5.95 -5.92 26.14
CA GLU A 135 -5.15 -7.13 25.89
C GLU A 135 -5.72 -8.32 26.66
N ASP A 136 -6.12 -8.08 27.90
CA ASP A 136 -6.78 -9.03 28.80
C ASP A 136 -7.79 -8.32 29.70
N ARG A 137 -8.51 -9.08 30.54
CA ARG A 137 -9.55 -8.53 31.44
C ARG A 137 -8.99 -7.74 32.63
N VAL A 138 -7.71 -7.92 32.96
CA VAL A 138 -7.03 -7.32 34.11
C VAL A 138 -6.32 -6.01 33.71
N SER A 139 -6.18 -5.77 32.40
CA SER A 139 -5.57 -4.59 31.82
C SER A 139 -6.20 -3.31 32.36
N THR A 140 -5.34 -2.40 32.82
CA THR A 140 -5.69 -1.08 33.30
C THR A 140 -6.03 -0.15 32.14
N ALA A 141 -6.83 0.89 32.41
CA ALA A 141 -7.41 1.75 31.37
C ALA A 141 -6.38 2.53 30.54
N ASP A 142 -5.20 2.81 31.10
CA ASP A 142 -4.04 3.42 30.44
C ASP A 142 -3.45 2.55 29.33
N LYS A 143 -3.66 1.23 29.38
CA LYS A 143 -3.16 0.27 28.38
C LYS A 143 -4.15 -0.01 27.26
N PHE A 144 -5.35 0.56 27.33
CA PHE A 144 -6.34 0.40 26.28
C PHE A 144 -5.92 1.19 25.06
N ILE A 145 -6.24 0.67 23.89
CA ILE A 145 -6.03 1.39 22.63
C ILE A 145 -7.37 1.69 21.99
N ASP A 146 -7.47 2.88 21.40
CA ASP A 146 -8.62 3.25 20.59
C ASP A 146 -8.54 2.55 19.23
N ALA A 147 -9.71 2.18 18.72
CA ALA A 147 -9.88 1.62 17.40
C ALA A 147 -11.25 2.01 16.83
N LYS A 148 -11.39 1.87 15.52
CA LYS A 148 -12.65 2.05 14.79
C LYS A 148 -13.09 0.71 14.22
N ILE A 149 -14.36 0.36 14.43
CA ILE A 149 -15.00 -0.78 13.75
C ILE A 149 -15.88 -0.22 12.64
N VAL A 150 -15.60 -0.61 11.41
CA VAL A 150 -16.35 -0.26 10.20
C VAL A 150 -17.20 -1.46 9.77
N PHE A 151 -18.50 -1.22 9.62
CA PHE A 151 -19.47 -2.22 9.18
C PHE A 151 -19.69 -2.10 7.67
N VAL A 152 -19.39 -3.16 6.95
CA VAL A 152 -19.44 -3.20 5.48
C VAL A 152 -20.46 -4.24 5.06
N LYS A 153 -21.41 -3.89 4.19
CA LYS A 153 -22.35 -4.84 3.61
C LYS A 153 -21.61 -5.78 2.67
N ASP A 154 -21.91 -7.07 2.75
CA ASP A 154 -21.46 -8.01 1.74
C ASP A 154 -22.14 -7.70 0.39
N ARG A 155 -21.43 -7.90 -0.71
CA ARG A 155 -21.94 -7.67 -2.06
C ARG A 155 -22.74 -8.86 -2.57
N SER A 156 -22.43 -10.08 -2.09
CA SER A 156 -23.04 -11.32 -2.58
C SER A 156 -24.10 -11.91 -1.64
N SER A 157 -24.22 -11.40 -0.41
CA SER A 157 -25.19 -11.89 0.56
C SER A 157 -25.74 -10.76 1.45
N ASP A 158 -26.79 -11.05 2.22
CA ASP A 158 -27.30 -10.15 3.27
C ASP A 158 -26.41 -10.09 4.52
N ASN A 159 -25.25 -10.76 4.48
CA ASN A 159 -24.27 -10.65 5.55
C ASN A 159 -23.51 -9.33 5.49
N TRP A 160 -22.72 -9.11 6.52
CA TRP A 160 -21.87 -7.94 6.65
C TRP A 160 -20.50 -8.38 7.17
N HIS A 161 -19.48 -7.68 6.71
CA HIS A 161 -18.12 -7.80 7.16
C HIS A 161 -17.79 -6.68 8.13
N LEU A 162 -16.81 -6.95 8.97
CA LEU A 162 -16.33 -6.03 9.97
C LEU A 162 -14.86 -5.80 9.78
N LEU A 163 -14.47 -4.54 9.65
CA LEU A 163 -13.07 -4.13 9.61
C LEU A 163 -12.76 -3.34 10.88
N LEU A 164 -11.69 -3.70 11.55
CA LEU A 164 -11.09 -2.98 12.66
C LEU A 164 -9.92 -2.15 12.12
N CYS A 165 -9.87 -0.87 12.47
CA CYS A 165 -8.74 0.02 12.21
C CYS A 165 -8.25 0.65 13.51
N THR A 166 -6.96 0.59 13.82
CA THR A 166 -6.41 1.24 15.04
C THR A 166 -6.13 2.74 14.86
N ASP A 167 -6.13 3.23 13.61
CA ASP A 167 -6.05 4.66 13.32
C ASP A 167 -7.46 5.21 13.13
N ILE A 168 -7.95 5.94 14.14
CA ILE A 168 -9.31 6.51 14.13
C ILE A 168 -9.44 7.71 13.20
N SER A 169 -8.34 8.30 12.74
CA SER A 169 -8.34 9.45 11.83
C SER A 169 -8.68 9.08 10.38
N VAL A 170 -8.51 7.80 10.01
CA VAL A 170 -8.77 7.29 8.66
C VAL A 170 -10.28 7.22 8.40
N SER A 171 -10.73 7.69 7.23
CA SER A 171 -12.13 7.60 6.84
C SER A 171 -12.57 6.15 6.58
N ASP A 172 -13.85 5.88 6.71
CA ASP A 172 -14.40 4.53 6.56
C ASP A 172 -14.16 3.97 5.14
N GLU A 173 -14.28 4.82 4.11
CA GLU A 173 -13.98 4.46 2.73
C GLU A 173 -12.51 4.09 2.54
N GLU A 174 -11.62 4.82 3.21
CA GLU A 174 -10.19 4.60 3.11
C GLU A 174 -9.77 3.31 3.84
N VAL A 175 -10.39 3.00 4.98
CA VAL A 175 -10.21 1.70 5.66
C VAL A 175 -10.57 0.55 4.71
N VAL A 176 -11.73 0.61 4.06
CA VAL A 176 -12.17 -0.41 3.11
C VAL A 176 -11.23 -0.50 1.91
N ARG A 177 -10.83 0.64 1.34
CA ARG A 177 -9.93 0.71 0.19
C ARG A 177 -8.56 0.11 0.49
N VAL A 178 -7.96 0.47 1.63
CA VAL A 178 -6.65 -0.05 2.04
C VAL A 178 -6.74 -1.55 2.36
N TYR A 179 -7.80 -1.98 3.06
CA TYR A 179 -8.01 -3.40 3.33
C TYR A 179 -8.15 -4.24 2.06
N GLY A 180 -8.73 -3.66 1.00
CA GLY A 180 -8.81 -4.31 -0.32
C GLY A 180 -7.46 -4.80 -0.85
N LYS A 181 -6.36 -4.12 -0.52
CA LYS A 181 -4.99 -4.53 -0.92
C LYS A 181 -4.56 -5.87 -0.30
N ARG A 182 -5.22 -6.34 0.76
CA ARG A 182 -4.93 -7.65 1.37
C ARG A 182 -5.12 -8.79 0.36
N TRP A 183 -6.04 -8.64 -0.61
CA TRP A 183 -6.29 -9.65 -1.64
C TRP A 183 -5.04 -9.99 -2.47
N ASP A 184 -4.07 -9.07 -2.55
CA ASP A 184 -2.81 -9.28 -3.26
C ASP A 184 -2.04 -10.52 -2.74
N ILE A 185 -2.17 -10.88 -1.46
CA ILE A 185 -1.54 -12.10 -0.92
C ILE A 185 -2.16 -13.37 -1.50
N GLU A 186 -3.46 -13.36 -1.82
CA GLU A 186 -4.15 -14.50 -2.41
C GLU A 186 -3.76 -14.66 -3.88
N VAL A 187 -3.63 -13.55 -4.60
CA VAL A 187 -3.09 -13.51 -5.97
C VAL A 187 -1.65 -14.02 -5.98
N PHE A 188 -0.81 -13.54 -5.05
CA PHE A 188 0.56 -14.02 -4.86
C PHE A 188 0.62 -15.54 -4.67
N PHE A 189 -0.14 -16.08 -3.73
CA PHE A 189 -0.14 -17.53 -3.48
C PHE A 189 -0.72 -18.33 -4.65
N LYS A 190 -1.69 -17.78 -5.38
CA LYS A 190 -2.20 -18.39 -6.62
C LYS A 190 -1.09 -18.48 -7.67
N VAL A 191 -0.34 -17.40 -7.90
CA VAL A 191 0.78 -17.39 -8.84
C VAL A 191 1.86 -18.39 -8.42
N CYS A 192 2.26 -18.37 -7.14
CA CYS A 192 3.29 -19.27 -6.64
C CYS A 192 2.92 -20.75 -6.81
N LYS A 193 1.68 -21.14 -6.53
CA LYS A 193 1.21 -22.54 -6.65
C LYS A 193 1.00 -22.97 -8.11
N SER A 194 0.45 -22.08 -8.93
CA SER A 194 0.10 -22.41 -10.32
C SER A 194 1.30 -22.41 -11.25
N TYR A 195 2.16 -21.40 -11.14
CA TYR A 195 3.20 -21.11 -12.14
C TYR A 195 4.62 -21.29 -11.61
N LEU A 196 4.83 -21.17 -10.29
CA LEU A 196 6.16 -21.26 -9.68
C LEU A 196 6.36 -22.53 -8.84
N ALA A 197 5.49 -23.53 -9.05
CA ALA A 197 5.58 -24.86 -8.48
C ALA A 197 5.73 -24.93 -6.94
N LEU A 198 5.20 -23.95 -6.21
CA LEU A 198 5.13 -24.00 -4.74
C LEU A 198 4.44 -25.30 -4.30
N ALA A 199 5.13 -26.08 -3.47
CA ALA A 199 4.74 -27.41 -2.98
C ALA A 199 4.63 -28.54 -4.04
N LYS A 200 4.94 -28.29 -5.32
CA LYS A 200 4.94 -29.29 -6.39
C LYS A 200 6.36 -29.74 -6.79
N GLU A 201 7.31 -28.79 -6.86
CA GLU A 201 8.68 -29.04 -7.31
C GLU A 201 9.48 -29.90 -6.33
N TYR A 202 9.13 -29.87 -5.04
CA TYR A 202 9.96 -30.40 -3.97
C TYR A 202 9.20 -31.44 -3.12
N GLN A 203 9.79 -32.63 -2.96
CA GLN A 203 9.21 -33.77 -2.22
C GLN A 203 10.02 -34.17 -0.97
N GLY A 204 11.06 -33.41 -0.61
CA GLY A 204 11.89 -33.77 0.54
C GLY A 204 11.22 -33.42 1.88
N ARG A 205 11.61 -34.14 2.93
CA ARG A 205 10.95 -34.09 4.25
C ARG A 205 11.66 -33.22 5.29
N SER A 206 12.81 -32.65 4.94
CA SER A 206 13.56 -31.77 5.84
C SER A 206 12.92 -30.38 5.92
N TYR A 207 12.72 -29.87 7.13
CA TYR A 207 12.22 -28.52 7.38
C TYR A 207 13.08 -27.44 6.70
N ASP A 208 14.41 -27.54 6.82
CA ASP A 208 15.29 -26.51 6.26
C ASP A 208 15.24 -26.49 4.73
N MET A 209 15.07 -27.66 4.12
CA MET A 209 14.91 -27.77 2.67
C MET A 209 13.54 -27.26 2.21
N GLN A 210 12.46 -27.47 2.97
CA GLN A 210 11.16 -26.85 2.69
C GLN A 210 11.25 -25.32 2.73
N VAL A 211 11.98 -24.78 3.71
CA VAL A 211 12.24 -23.34 3.79
C VAL A 211 13.07 -22.88 2.60
N ALA A 212 14.14 -23.60 2.22
CA ALA A 212 14.96 -23.24 1.07
C ALA A 212 14.14 -23.23 -0.24
N ALA A 213 13.37 -24.29 -0.51
CA ALA A 213 12.50 -24.37 -1.69
C ALA A 213 11.46 -23.24 -1.71
N THR A 214 10.80 -22.97 -0.57
CA THR A 214 9.84 -21.85 -0.45
C THR A 214 10.51 -20.50 -0.71
N THR A 215 11.73 -20.30 -0.20
CA THR A 215 12.50 -19.07 -0.40
C THR A 215 12.82 -18.86 -1.88
N ILE A 216 13.26 -19.91 -2.58
CA ILE A 216 13.53 -19.86 -4.04
C ILE A 216 12.28 -19.46 -4.80
N VAL A 217 11.13 -20.07 -4.50
CA VAL A 217 9.86 -19.72 -5.15
C VAL A 217 9.49 -18.25 -4.90
N PHE A 218 9.64 -17.77 -3.66
CA PHE A 218 9.30 -16.40 -3.29
C PHE A 218 10.25 -15.38 -3.95
N LEU A 219 11.53 -15.72 -4.08
CA LEU A 219 12.51 -14.91 -4.83
C LEU A 219 12.18 -14.85 -6.32
N ARG A 220 11.84 -15.99 -6.94
CA ARG A 220 11.37 -16.03 -8.34
C ARG A 220 10.16 -15.11 -8.54
N TYR A 221 9.17 -15.17 -7.64
CA TYR A 221 8.02 -14.28 -7.69
C TYR A 221 8.43 -12.80 -7.55
N ALA A 222 9.32 -12.47 -6.61
CA ALA A 222 9.78 -11.11 -6.38
C ALA A 222 10.48 -10.53 -7.63
N MET A 223 11.35 -11.31 -8.27
CA MET A 223 12.01 -10.92 -9.52
C MET A 223 10.97 -10.67 -10.63
N LEU A 224 10.04 -11.61 -10.85
CA LEU A 224 9.01 -11.47 -11.87
C LEU A 224 8.07 -10.29 -11.60
N SER A 225 7.76 -10.01 -10.34
CA SER A 225 6.89 -8.88 -9.96
C SER A 225 7.57 -7.53 -10.19
N MET A 226 8.89 -7.48 -9.99
CA MET A 226 9.69 -6.30 -10.31
C MET A 226 9.77 -6.09 -11.83
N GLU A 227 10.05 -7.13 -12.60
CA GLU A 227 10.08 -7.03 -14.07
C GLU A 227 8.72 -6.65 -14.64
N ALA A 228 7.64 -7.25 -14.14
CA ALA A 228 6.28 -6.88 -14.54
C ALA A 228 5.97 -5.42 -14.24
N ARG A 229 6.42 -4.90 -13.09
CA ARG A 229 6.29 -3.47 -12.75
C ARG A 229 7.07 -2.62 -13.73
N ASN A 230 8.34 -2.93 -13.97
CA ASN A 230 9.18 -2.15 -14.90
C ASN A 230 8.57 -2.10 -16.31
N ALA A 231 7.92 -3.17 -16.75
CA ALA A 231 7.30 -3.25 -18.07
C ALA A 231 5.92 -2.57 -18.18
N THR A 232 5.22 -2.32 -17.06
CA THR A 232 3.81 -1.87 -17.09
C THR A 232 3.52 -0.59 -16.30
N ASP A 233 4.46 -0.12 -15.48
CA ASP A 233 4.26 1.05 -14.63
C ASP A 233 4.54 2.34 -15.40
N ASP A 234 3.52 2.88 -16.06
CA ASP A 234 3.56 4.14 -16.81
C ASP A 234 4.02 5.34 -15.95
N ARG A 235 4.02 5.26 -14.61
CA ARG A 235 4.55 6.33 -13.75
C ARG A 235 6.05 6.54 -13.96
N THR A 236 6.78 5.53 -14.43
CA THR A 236 8.18 5.67 -14.84
C THR A 236 8.33 6.63 -16.03
N ILE A 237 7.30 6.76 -16.88
CA ILE A 237 7.23 7.74 -17.97
C ILE A 237 6.95 9.16 -17.42
N GLY A 238 6.33 9.27 -16.24
CA GLY A 238 6.12 10.56 -15.56
C GLY A 238 7.44 11.22 -15.17
N ASP A 239 8.40 10.46 -14.62
CA ASP A 239 9.75 10.96 -14.36
C ASP A 239 10.48 11.31 -15.66
N LEU A 240 10.29 10.51 -16.73
CA LEU A 240 10.78 10.86 -18.06
C LEU A 240 10.17 12.19 -18.56
N PHE A 241 8.89 12.46 -18.30
CA PHE A 241 8.27 13.75 -18.60
C PHE A 241 8.89 14.89 -17.79
N PHE A 242 9.25 14.68 -16.52
CA PHE A 242 9.97 15.70 -15.74
C PHE A 242 11.39 15.94 -16.28
N TYR A 243 12.13 14.89 -16.62
CA TYR A 243 13.44 15.02 -17.28
C TYR A 243 13.35 15.73 -18.64
N LEU A 244 12.38 15.35 -19.48
CA LEU A 244 12.12 16.01 -20.76
C LEU A 244 11.63 17.45 -20.56
N LYS A 245 10.87 17.74 -19.51
CA LYS A 245 10.44 19.10 -19.16
C LYS A 245 11.62 19.95 -18.71
N GLU A 246 12.58 19.38 -17.96
CA GLU A 246 13.82 20.06 -17.58
C GLU A 246 14.69 20.33 -18.82
N GLU A 247 14.85 19.38 -19.74
CA GLU A 247 15.54 19.65 -21.01
C GLU A 247 14.78 20.64 -21.91
N LEU A 248 13.45 20.61 -21.93
CA LEU A 248 12.64 21.60 -22.65
C LEU A 248 12.71 23.01 -22.03
N GLN A 249 13.21 23.18 -20.79
CA GLN A 249 13.48 24.51 -20.24
C GLN A 249 14.62 25.24 -20.98
N ASP A 250 15.42 24.54 -21.79
CA ASP A 250 16.50 25.17 -22.56
C ASP A 250 16.00 26.05 -23.72
N ILE A 251 14.71 25.97 -24.09
CA ILE A 251 14.07 27.01 -24.91
C ILE A 251 12.87 27.58 -24.14
N LYS A 252 13.09 28.67 -23.43
CA LYS A 252 12.02 29.41 -22.75
C LYS A 252 11.03 29.91 -23.80
N LEU A 253 9.72 29.84 -23.53
CA LEU A 253 8.64 30.32 -24.41
C LEU A 253 8.92 31.72 -24.99
N SER A 254 9.54 32.60 -24.20
CA SER A 254 9.93 33.93 -24.64
C SER A 254 11.05 33.94 -25.69
N GLN A 255 12.02 33.03 -25.61
CA GLN A 255 13.05 32.85 -26.64
C GLN A 255 12.42 32.32 -27.94
N SER A 256 11.47 31.38 -27.87
CA SER A 256 10.75 30.91 -29.06
C SER A 256 9.94 32.03 -29.71
N LEU A 257 9.27 32.86 -28.92
CA LEU A 257 8.52 34.01 -29.42
C LEU A 257 9.44 35.06 -30.05
N MET A 258 10.60 35.33 -29.46
CA MET A 258 11.61 36.22 -30.05
C MET A 258 12.12 35.67 -31.38
N LEU A 259 12.39 34.36 -31.47
CA LEU A 259 12.83 33.72 -32.72
C LEU A 259 11.80 33.88 -33.84
N LEU A 260 10.50 33.76 -33.52
CA LEU A 260 9.41 33.97 -34.47
C LEU A 260 9.33 35.43 -34.95
N VAL A 261 9.47 36.39 -34.03
CA VAL A 261 9.48 37.82 -34.35
C VAL A 261 10.68 38.19 -35.23
N ASP A 262 11.87 37.65 -34.92
CA ASP A 262 13.07 37.89 -35.72
C ASP A 262 12.97 37.21 -37.09
N THR A 263 12.39 36.01 -37.18
CA THR A 263 12.14 35.33 -38.45
C THR A 263 11.17 36.12 -39.33
N LEU A 264 10.12 36.69 -38.73
CA LEU A 264 9.19 37.58 -39.43
C LEU A 264 9.92 38.82 -39.94
N ARG A 265 10.73 39.48 -39.10
CA ARG A 265 11.52 40.66 -39.49
C ARG A 265 12.46 40.34 -40.66
N GLN A 266 13.19 39.23 -40.58
CA GLN A 266 14.10 38.79 -41.66
C GLN A 266 13.35 38.48 -42.95
N THR A 267 12.15 37.90 -42.87
CA THR A 267 11.33 37.57 -44.04
C THR A 267 10.79 38.84 -44.71
N LEU A 268 10.28 39.80 -43.93
CA LEU A 268 9.84 41.11 -44.43
C LEU A 268 10.99 41.88 -45.10
N SER A 269 12.20 41.79 -44.55
CA SER A 269 13.40 42.43 -45.10
C SER A 269 13.87 41.83 -46.44
N LYS A 270 13.47 40.59 -46.75
CA LYS A 270 13.83 39.88 -47.99
C LYS A 270 12.82 40.10 -49.12
N LEU A 271 11.65 40.69 -48.84
CA LEU A 271 10.64 40.94 -49.85
C LEU A 271 10.98 42.22 -50.64
N PRO A 272 11.20 42.13 -51.96
CA PRO A 272 11.73 43.25 -52.77
C PRO A 272 10.76 44.44 -52.88
N LEU A 273 9.49 44.25 -52.52
CA LEU A 273 8.42 45.25 -52.59
C LEU A 273 8.23 46.04 -51.28
N ILE A 274 8.89 45.64 -50.19
CA ILE A 274 8.71 46.27 -48.87
C ILE A 274 9.93 47.13 -48.57
N SER A 275 9.74 48.45 -48.43
CA SER A 275 10.80 49.34 -47.96
C SER A 275 11.12 49.08 -46.48
N GLN A 276 12.34 49.41 -46.05
CA GLN A 276 12.75 49.25 -44.64
C GLN A 276 11.83 50.00 -43.67
N GLU A 277 11.34 51.18 -44.08
CA GLU A 277 10.40 51.98 -43.29
C GLU A 277 9.04 51.29 -43.14
N MET A 278 8.53 50.69 -44.23
CA MET A 278 7.27 49.94 -44.21
C MET A 278 7.38 48.66 -43.38
N ALA A 279 8.51 47.95 -43.48
CA ALA A 279 8.78 46.77 -42.66
C ALA A 279 8.80 47.11 -41.16
N LYS A 280 9.43 48.23 -40.79
CA LYS A 280 9.45 48.72 -39.41
C LYS A 280 8.04 49.08 -38.92
N MET A 281 7.26 49.78 -39.73
CA MET A 281 5.88 50.13 -39.42
C MET A 281 5.00 48.89 -39.19
N ILE A 282 5.15 47.85 -40.02
CA ILE A 282 4.43 46.58 -39.86
C ILE A 282 4.82 45.89 -38.55
N MET A 283 6.11 45.85 -38.23
CA MET A 283 6.61 45.24 -36.99
C MET A 283 6.12 45.98 -35.74
N ASP A 284 6.16 47.31 -35.74
CA ASP A 284 5.69 48.12 -34.62
C ASP A 284 4.17 47.97 -34.42
N THR A 285 3.41 47.95 -35.52
CA THR A 285 1.96 47.73 -35.48
C THR A 285 1.62 46.34 -34.96
N PHE A 286 2.33 45.32 -35.42
CA PHE A 286 2.16 43.95 -34.95
C PHE A 286 2.42 43.83 -33.44
N LEU A 287 3.57 44.32 -32.96
CA LEU A 287 3.92 44.30 -31.52
C LEU A 287 2.89 45.06 -30.66
N ASN A 288 2.37 46.17 -31.17
CA ASN A 288 1.33 46.98 -30.50
C ASN A 288 -0.07 46.36 -30.54
N THR A 289 -0.30 45.36 -31.38
CA THR A 289 -1.58 44.63 -31.44
C THR A 289 -1.57 43.37 -30.56
N ILE A 290 -0.39 42.86 -30.20
CA ILE A 290 -0.27 41.68 -29.33
C ILE A 290 -0.87 41.95 -27.95
N PRO A 291 -1.67 41.01 -27.39
CA PRO A 291 -2.25 41.14 -26.05
C PRO A 291 -1.21 41.43 -24.95
N GLN A 292 -1.57 42.28 -23.99
CA GLN A 292 -0.69 42.74 -22.90
C GLN A 292 0.08 41.61 -22.17
N PRO A 293 -0.50 40.44 -21.85
CA PRO A 293 0.22 39.37 -21.16
C PRO A 293 1.38 38.77 -21.98
N LEU A 294 1.27 38.77 -23.30
CA LEU A 294 2.31 38.28 -24.21
C LEU A 294 3.38 39.35 -24.45
N ARG A 295 2.98 40.63 -24.55
CA ARG A 295 3.89 41.77 -24.68
C ARG A 295 4.83 41.91 -23.47
N GLN A 296 4.30 41.72 -22.26
CA GLN A 296 5.11 41.72 -21.03
C GLN A 296 6.17 40.62 -21.02
N LYS A 297 5.85 39.43 -21.56
CA LYS A 297 6.81 38.31 -21.63
C LYS A 297 7.87 38.48 -22.73
N LEU A 298 7.56 39.22 -23.79
CA LEU A 298 8.51 39.58 -24.85
C LEU A 298 9.50 40.67 -24.39
N LEU A 299 9.03 41.68 -23.65
CA LEU A 299 9.86 42.77 -23.12
C LEU A 299 10.87 42.32 -22.05
N LEU A 300 10.56 41.24 -21.32
CA LEU A 300 11.48 40.63 -20.36
C LEU A 300 12.64 39.86 -21.02
N CYS A 301 12.68 39.79 -22.35
CA CYS A 301 13.65 39.01 -23.13
C CYS A 301 14.39 39.83 -24.20
N ALA A 302 14.20 41.15 -24.18
CA ALA A 302 15.01 42.12 -24.94
C ALA A 302 16.22 42.58 -24.11
#